data_AF-A0AAW8BAM0-F1
#
_entry.id   AF-A0AAW8BAM0-F1
#
_cell.length_a   1.000
_cell.length_b   1.000
_cell.length_c   1.000
_cell.angle_alpha   90.00
_cell.angle_beta   90.00
_cell.angle_gamma   90.00
#
_symmetry.space_group_name_H-M   'P 1'
#
loop_
_entity.id
_entity.type
_entity.pdbx_description
1 polymer ?
#
loop_
_entity_poly.entity_id
_entity_poly.type
_entity_poly.pdbx_seq_one_letter_code
_entity_poly.pdbx_strand_id
1 'polypeptide(L)'
;MRFGKAEDISAIDFSLPNDVPSTKRVLSNVLNSLYSTNVGCGHWGKNYLHNFYPKGTKDELAYYSTQFNSIELNASFYKNYEPEQYKKWYDRTEKNFKFFPKIYQGISHFRRLNNVEDYINNFLLSVAALENKLGTIFLQLREDFTTAKFDLLKSFIENWP
;
A
#
# COMPACT_ATOMS: atom_id res chain seq x y z
N MET A 1 -19.54 -8.49 4.85
CA MET A 1 -19.26 -9.63 3.95
C MET A 1 -17.94 -10.26 4.40
N ARG A 2 -17.87 -11.57 4.69
CA ARG A 2 -16.63 -12.27 5.11
C ARG A 2 -15.99 -13.00 3.93
N PHE A 3 -15.70 -12.27 2.86
CA PHE A 3 -15.05 -12.86 1.69
C PHE A 3 -13.63 -13.28 2.04
N GLY A 4 -13.26 -14.53 1.75
CA GLY A 4 -11.90 -15.06 1.97
C GLY A 4 -11.51 -15.36 3.42
N LYS A 5 -12.44 -15.30 4.39
CA LYS A 5 -12.13 -15.67 5.78
C LYS A 5 -12.17 -17.19 5.95
N ALA A 6 -11.06 -17.79 6.36
CA ALA A 6 -11.01 -19.18 6.80
C ALA A 6 -11.03 -19.27 8.34
N GLU A 7 -11.68 -20.30 8.86
CA GLU A 7 -11.70 -20.59 10.31
C GLU A 7 -10.39 -21.24 10.76
N ASP A 8 -9.82 -22.10 9.91
CA ASP A 8 -8.51 -22.72 10.08
C ASP A 8 -7.76 -22.69 8.74
N ILE A 9 -6.64 -21.96 8.73
CA ILE A 9 -5.78 -21.82 7.55
C ILE A 9 -4.96 -23.08 7.31
N SER A 10 -4.67 -23.86 8.37
CA SER A 10 -3.81 -25.05 8.27
C SER A 10 -4.46 -26.19 7.49
N ALA A 11 -5.79 -26.18 7.38
CA ALA A 11 -6.57 -27.16 6.63
C ALA A 11 -6.76 -26.80 5.14
N ILE A 12 -6.25 -25.64 4.69
CA ILE A 12 -6.41 -25.19 3.30
C ILE A 12 -5.27 -25.74 2.45
N ASP A 13 -5.62 -26.40 1.35
CA ASP A 13 -4.65 -26.72 0.31
C ASP A 13 -4.33 -25.46 -0.51
N PHE A 14 -3.12 -24.95 -0.34
CA PHE A 14 -2.59 -23.79 -1.08
C PHE A 14 -1.89 -24.19 -2.38
N SER A 15 -1.95 -25.47 -2.78
CA SER A 15 -1.41 -25.90 -4.06
C SER A 15 -2.09 -25.16 -5.21
N LEU A 16 -1.28 -24.66 -6.14
CA LEU A 16 -1.81 -24.09 -7.36
C LEU A 16 -2.37 -25.23 -8.23
N PRO A 17 -3.55 -25.05 -8.85
CA PRO A 17 -4.05 -26.04 -9.81
C PRO A 17 -3.08 -26.16 -10.99
N ASN A 18 -3.19 -27.27 -11.72
CA ASN A 18 -2.42 -27.45 -12.95
C ASN A 18 -2.68 -26.29 -13.93
N ASP A 19 -1.59 -25.79 -14.52
CA ASP A 19 -1.68 -24.75 -15.56
C ASP A 19 -2.55 -25.22 -16.72
N VAL A 20 -3.43 -24.33 -17.19
CA VAL A 20 -4.11 -24.54 -18.46
C VAL A 20 -3.08 -24.51 -19.61
N PRO A 21 -3.23 -25.34 -20.67
CA PRO A 21 -2.26 -25.39 -21.77
C PRO A 21 -1.96 -24.03 -22.42
N SER A 22 -2.91 -23.10 -22.40
CA SER A 22 -2.75 -21.73 -22.88
C SER A 22 -1.74 -20.90 -22.07
N THR A 23 -1.56 -21.17 -20.78
CA THR A 23 -0.61 -20.46 -19.91
C THR A 23 0.81 -20.61 -20.44
N LYS A 24 1.21 -21.83 -20.83
CA LYS A 24 2.53 -22.10 -21.40
C LYS A 24 2.79 -21.30 -22.68
N ARG A 25 1.78 -21.16 -23.54
CA ARG A 25 1.88 -20.37 -24.79
C ARG A 25 2.05 -18.87 -24.51
N VAL A 26 1.41 -18.35 -23.47
CA VAL A 26 1.54 -16.93 -23.10
C VAL A 26 2.90 -16.69 -22.45
N LEU A 27 3.26 -17.51 -21.45
CA LEU A 27 4.51 -17.35 -20.71
C LEU A 27 5.76 -17.64 -21.56
N SER A 28 5.68 -18.50 -22.58
CA SER A 28 6.79 -18.74 -23.50
C SER A 28 7.20 -17.51 -24.32
N ASN A 29 6.30 -16.52 -24.44
CA ASN A 29 6.53 -15.29 -25.19
C ASN A 29 6.95 -14.12 -24.28
N VAL A 30 7.01 -14.33 -22.96
CA VAL A 30 7.45 -13.33 -22.00
C VAL A 30 8.90 -13.65 -21.62
N LEU A 31 9.79 -12.68 -21.78
CA LEU A 31 11.17 -12.80 -21.30
C LEU A 31 11.14 -13.13 -19.80
N ASN A 32 11.97 -14.09 -19.36
CA ASN A 32 12.21 -14.41 -17.95
C ASN A 32 12.86 -13.22 -17.21
N SER A 33 12.16 -12.11 -17.08
CA SER A 33 12.55 -11.05 -16.15
C SER A 33 12.11 -11.47 -14.76
N LEU A 34 13.04 -11.48 -13.82
CA LEU A 34 12.71 -11.61 -12.41
C LEU A 34 11.87 -10.40 -12.00
N TYR A 35 10.58 -10.62 -11.76
CA TYR A 35 9.70 -9.60 -11.20
C TYR A 35 9.87 -9.57 -9.68
N SER A 36 10.21 -8.41 -9.12
CA SER A 36 10.11 -8.21 -7.68
C SER A 36 8.64 -8.04 -7.30
N THR A 37 8.17 -8.85 -6.35
CA THR A 37 6.79 -8.79 -5.85
C THR A 37 6.77 -8.27 -4.42
N ASN A 38 5.88 -7.32 -4.15
CA ASN A 38 5.62 -6.83 -2.81
C ASN A 38 4.26 -7.34 -2.32
N VAL A 39 4.24 -7.93 -1.12
CA VAL A 39 3.06 -8.52 -0.49
C VAL A 39 2.94 -7.98 0.93
N GLY A 40 1.76 -7.49 1.26
CA GLY A 40 1.43 -6.90 2.55
C GLY A 40 -0.06 -6.65 2.72
N CYS A 41 -0.42 -6.22 3.93
CA CYS A 41 -1.77 -5.82 4.33
C CYS A 41 -1.94 -4.29 4.27
N GLY A 42 -3.19 -3.82 4.44
CA GLY A 42 -3.51 -2.40 4.62
C GLY A 42 -3.32 -1.86 6.03
N HIS A 43 -3.03 -2.74 6.99
CA HIS A 43 -2.88 -2.43 8.41
C HIS A 43 -1.88 -3.39 9.06
N TRP A 44 -1.10 -2.91 10.02
CA TRP A 44 -0.13 -3.71 10.80
C TRP A 44 -0.47 -3.78 12.30
N GLY A 45 -1.67 -3.33 12.70
CA GLY A 45 -2.06 -3.33 14.10
C GLY A 45 -2.62 -4.68 14.55
N LYS A 46 -2.39 -5.07 15.81
CA LYS A 46 -3.02 -6.26 16.42
C LYS A 46 -4.56 -6.29 16.30
N ASN A 47 -5.18 -5.12 16.26
CA ASN A 47 -6.63 -4.99 16.11
C ASN A 47 -7.14 -5.47 14.73
N TYR A 48 -6.24 -5.59 13.74
CA TYR A 48 -6.56 -6.03 12.38
C TYR A 48 -6.03 -7.43 12.10
N LEU A 49 -4.83 -7.77 12.61
CA LEU A 49 -4.18 -9.05 12.40
C LEU A 49 -4.25 -9.92 13.68
N HIS A 50 -5.41 -10.53 13.90
CA HIS A 50 -5.66 -11.41 15.03
C HIS A 50 -4.78 -12.67 14.94
N ASN A 51 -4.25 -13.13 16.09
CA ASN A 51 -3.38 -14.31 16.21
C ASN A 51 -2.10 -14.29 15.35
N PHE A 52 -1.71 -13.13 14.84
CA PHE A 52 -0.51 -12.97 14.02
C PHE A 52 0.74 -12.67 14.86
N TYR A 53 0.59 -11.93 15.96
CA TYR A 53 1.72 -11.49 16.77
C TYR A 53 2.00 -12.45 17.93
N PRO A 54 3.27 -12.83 18.18
CA PRO A 54 3.67 -13.53 19.38
C PRO A 54 3.26 -12.80 20.66
N LYS A 55 3.04 -13.56 21.73
CA LYS A 55 2.69 -13.00 23.03
C LYS A 55 3.84 -12.09 23.52
N GLY A 56 3.51 -10.86 23.91
CA GLY A 56 4.49 -9.90 24.42
C GLY A 56 5.14 -9.00 23.35
N THR A 57 4.75 -9.09 22.07
CA THR A 57 5.24 -8.17 21.03
C THR A 57 4.95 -6.72 21.41
N LYS A 58 6.00 -5.93 21.62
CA LYS A 58 5.91 -4.50 21.94
C LYS A 58 5.86 -3.62 20.69
N ASP A 59 6.64 -3.98 19.67
CA ASP A 59 6.70 -3.27 18.39
C ASP A 59 6.03 -4.09 17.29
N GLU A 60 4.79 -3.73 16.98
CA GLU A 60 3.98 -4.41 15.96
C GLU A 60 4.51 -4.16 14.54
N LEU A 61 5.04 -2.97 14.24
CA LEU A 61 5.54 -2.65 12.90
C LEU A 61 6.86 -3.37 12.61
N ALA A 62 7.76 -3.38 13.59
CA ALA A 62 9.03 -4.09 13.47
C ALA A 62 8.77 -5.58 13.22
N TYR A 63 7.93 -6.20 14.05
CA TYR A 63 7.57 -7.62 13.85
C TYR A 63 6.88 -7.85 12.51
N TYR A 64 5.90 -7.02 12.14
CA TYR A 64 5.20 -7.14 10.86
C TYR A 64 6.16 -7.12 9.67
N SER A 65 7.19 -6.27 9.70
CA SER A 65 8.19 -6.19 8.64
C SER A 65 9.10 -7.41 8.49
N THR A 66 9.12 -8.30 9.49
CA THR A 66 9.83 -9.60 9.39
C THR A 66 9.01 -10.67 8.66
N GLN A 67 7.69 -10.47 8.54
CA GLN A 67 6.76 -11.44 7.96
C GLN A 67 6.29 -11.01 6.57
N PHE A 68 6.12 -9.70 6.35
CA PHE A 68 5.73 -9.11 5.07
C PHE A 68 6.81 -8.17 4.57
N ASN A 69 6.98 -8.08 3.25
CA ASN A 69 7.95 -7.19 2.63
C ASN A 69 7.37 -5.82 2.25
N SER A 70 6.07 -5.59 2.48
CA SER A 70 5.46 -4.30 2.25
C SER A 70 4.23 -4.02 3.09
N ILE A 71 3.74 -2.77 2.98
CA ILE A 71 2.46 -2.35 3.52
C ILE A 71 1.78 -1.33 2.61
N GLU A 72 0.46 -1.49 2.42
CA GLU A 72 -0.39 -0.42 1.94
C GLU A 72 -0.65 0.52 3.12
N LEU A 73 0.04 1.66 3.13
CA LEU A 73 0.06 2.56 4.27
C LEU A 73 -1.20 3.44 4.29
N ASN A 74 -2.30 2.90 4.80
CA ASN A 74 -3.57 3.62 4.95
C ASN A 74 -3.53 4.70 6.03
N ALA A 75 -2.58 4.67 6.96
CA ALA A 75 -2.46 5.72 7.98
C ALA A 75 -2.34 7.12 7.35
N SER A 76 -1.56 7.25 6.27
CA SER A 76 -1.34 8.51 5.56
C SER A 76 -2.60 9.04 4.86
N PHE A 77 -3.58 8.18 4.58
CA PHE A 77 -4.88 8.60 4.05
C PHE A 77 -5.66 9.41 5.07
N TYR A 78 -5.64 9.02 6.34
CA TYR A 78 -6.45 9.67 7.37
C TYR A 78 -5.79 10.90 8.00
N LYS A 79 -4.45 10.94 7.99
CA LYS A 79 -3.68 12.02 8.58
C LYS A 79 -2.46 12.33 7.72
N ASN A 80 -2.21 13.62 7.49
CA ASN A 80 -0.92 14.07 6.99
C ASN A 80 0.07 14.06 8.18
N TYR A 81 1.08 13.20 8.11
CA TYR A 81 2.09 13.06 9.15
C TYR A 81 3.32 13.89 8.80
N GLU A 82 4.01 14.39 9.83
CA GLU A 82 5.30 15.05 9.67
C GLU A 82 6.39 14.05 9.23
N PRO A 83 7.46 14.52 8.55
CA PRO A 83 8.58 13.68 8.09
C PRO A 83 9.18 12.79 9.19
N GLU A 84 9.23 13.26 10.44
CA GLU A 84 9.79 12.52 11.57
C GLU A 84 9.03 11.23 11.86
N GLN A 85 7.72 11.21 11.62
CA GLN A 85 6.92 10.00 11.81
C GLN A 85 7.22 8.96 10.74
N TYR A 86 7.40 9.38 9.49
CA TYR A 86 7.84 8.52 8.40
C TYR A 86 9.25 7.99 8.64
N LYS A 87 10.17 8.83 9.13
CA LYS A 87 11.51 8.40 9.51
C LYS A 87 11.49 7.35 10.61
N LYS A 88 10.66 7.53 11.64
CA LYS A 88 10.46 6.50 12.68
C LYS A 88 9.95 5.18 12.10
N TRP A 89 9.05 5.20 11.12
CA TRP A 89 8.60 3.97 10.45
C TRP A 89 9.69 3.34 9.58
N TYR A 90 10.47 4.17 8.88
CA TYR A 90 11.62 3.74 8.11
C TYR A 90 12.63 2.99 9.02
N ASP A 91 13.02 3.57 10.16
CA ASP A 91 14.04 3.01 11.05
C ASP A 91 13.59 1.70 11.74
N ARG A 92 12.27 1.48 11.87
CA ARG A 92 11.70 0.32 12.58
C ARG A 92 11.50 -0.91 11.72
N THR A 93 11.62 -0.81 10.40
CA THR A 93 11.31 -1.91 9.47
C THR A 93 12.55 -2.56 8.87
N GLU A 94 12.41 -3.77 8.35
CA GLU A 94 13.47 -4.48 7.62
C GLU A 94 14.02 -3.69 6.42
N LYS A 95 15.27 -3.97 6.05
CA LYS A 95 16.02 -3.21 5.02
C LYS A 95 15.29 -3.09 3.68
N ASN A 96 14.63 -4.17 3.24
CA ASN A 96 13.96 -4.26 1.94
C ASN A 96 12.45 -4.02 2.03
N PHE A 97 11.95 -3.58 3.19
CA PHE A 97 10.54 -3.32 3.39
C PHE A 97 10.08 -2.11 2.56
N LYS A 98 8.89 -2.20 1.95
CA LYS A 98 8.31 -1.12 1.14
C LYS A 98 7.02 -0.57 1.74
N PHE A 99 6.95 0.74 1.90
CA PHE A 99 5.72 1.44 2.22
C PHE A 99 5.07 1.96 0.95
N PHE A 100 3.78 1.74 0.78
CA PHE A 100 2.98 2.28 -0.31
C PHE A 100 2.02 3.32 0.28
N PRO A 101 2.39 4.61 0.34
CA PRO A 101 1.56 5.64 0.97
C PRO A 101 0.33 5.96 0.12
N LYS A 102 -0.80 6.03 0.80
CA LYS A 102 -2.04 6.51 0.21
C LYS A 102 -2.13 8.02 0.38
N ILE A 103 -2.43 8.73 -0.70
CA ILE A 103 -2.56 10.20 -0.68
C ILE A 103 -3.60 10.61 0.36
N TYR A 104 -3.29 11.65 1.15
CA TYR A 104 -4.14 12.16 2.22
C TYR A 104 -5.55 12.51 1.74
N GLN A 105 -6.58 12.06 2.46
CA GLN A 105 -7.99 12.26 2.11
C GLN A 105 -8.39 13.74 2.01
N GLY A 106 -7.64 14.66 2.64
CA GLY A 106 -7.83 16.09 2.45
C GLY A 106 -7.70 16.53 1.00
N ILE A 107 -6.85 15.85 0.21
CA ILE A 107 -6.64 16.10 -1.22
C ILE A 107 -7.76 15.46 -2.04
N SER A 108 -7.97 14.15 -1.92
CA SER A 108 -8.87 13.41 -2.82
C SER A 108 -10.34 13.43 -2.41
N HIS A 109 -10.64 13.48 -1.11
CA HIS A 109 -12.01 13.40 -0.59
C HIS A 109 -12.59 14.77 -0.22
N PHE A 110 -11.84 15.60 0.50
CA PHE A 110 -12.35 16.89 0.98
C PHE A 110 -12.24 17.98 -0.09
N ARG A 111 -11.03 18.21 -0.62
CA ARG A 111 -10.82 19.19 -1.70
C ARG A 111 -11.20 18.66 -3.09
N ARG A 112 -11.36 17.34 -3.20
CA ARG A 112 -11.74 16.66 -4.45
C ARG A 112 -10.82 17.07 -5.62
N LEU A 113 -9.52 17.15 -5.36
CA LEU A 113 -8.47 17.54 -6.31
C LEU A 113 -8.44 19.03 -6.72
N ASN A 114 -9.24 19.91 -6.09
CA ASN A 114 -9.24 21.33 -6.42
C ASN A 114 -8.26 22.12 -5.54
N ASN A 115 -7.33 22.88 -6.16
CA ASN A 115 -6.36 23.74 -5.49
C ASN A 115 -5.61 22.99 -4.37
N VAL A 116 -4.90 21.93 -4.76
CA VAL A 116 -4.28 20.95 -3.85
C VAL A 116 -2.75 20.91 -3.94
N GLU A 117 -2.14 21.76 -4.75
CA GLU A 117 -0.71 21.77 -5.08
C GLU A 117 0.15 21.85 -3.80
N ASP A 118 -0.12 22.81 -2.92
CA ASP A 118 0.59 22.95 -1.64
C ASP A 118 0.39 21.74 -0.72
N TYR A 119 -0.81 21.13 -0.74
CA TYR A 119 -1.10 19.95 0.05
C TYR A 119 -0.34 18.72 -0.46
N ILE A 120 -0.24 18.57 -1.78
CA ILE A 120 0.56 17.53 -2.42
C ILE A 120 2.03 17.72 -2.08
N ASN A 121 2.57 18.93 -2.26
CA ASN A 121 3.97 19.22 -1.98
C ASN A 121 4.32 18.90 -0.52
N ASN A 122 3.50 19.33 0.43
CA ASN A 122 3.71 19.01 1.85
C ASN A 122 3.63 17.51 2.14
N PHE A 123 2.67 16.81 1.52
CA PHE A 123 2.55 15.35 1.65
C PHE A 123 3.80 14.64 1.09
N LEU A 124 4.25 15.04 -0.10
CA LEU A 124 5.40 14.46 -0.79
C LEU A 124 6.71 14.68 -0.03
N LEU A 125 6.93 15.89 0.48
CA LEU A 125 8.07 16.19 1.35
C LEU A 125 8.08 15.30 2.60
N SER A 126 6.90 14.99 3.15
CA SER A 126 6.78 14.15 4.33
C SER A 126 7.07 12.67 4.03
N VAL A 127 6.48 12.11 2.97
CA VAL A 127 6.69 10.70 2.61
C VAL A 127 8.09 10.45 2.05
N ALA A 128 8.78 11.46 1.54
CA ALA A 128 10.17 11.35 1.06
C ALA A 128 11.13 10.87 2.16
N ALA A 129 10.81 11.07 3.44
CA ALA A 129 11.55 10.55 4.58
C ALA A 129 11.54 8.99 4.67
N LEU A 130 10.77 8.31 3.83
CA LEU A 130 10.83 6.85 3.65
C LEU A 130 11.99 6.42 2.73
N GLU A 131 12.66 7.34 2.05
CA GLU A 131 13.88 7.11 1.26
C GLU A 131 13.74 5.89 0.32
N ASN A 132 14.69 4.95 0.35
CA ASN A 132 14.68 3.74 -0.47
C ASN A 132 13.58 2.75 -0.09
N LYS A 133 12.85 2.95 1.03
CA LYS A 133 11.67 2.15 1.41
C LYS A 133 10.36 2.75 0.90
N LEU A 134 10.40 3.92 0.27
CA LEU A 134 9.24 4.45 -0.45
C LEU A 134 8.94 3.54 -1.65
N GLY A 135 7.73 3.02 -1.68
CA GLY A 135 7.10 2.38 -2.81
C GLY A 135 6.18 3.34 -3.55
N THR A 136 5.34 2.81 -4.44
CA THR A 136 4.41 3.62 -5.23
C THR A 136 3.40 4.33 -4.32
N ILE A 137 3.33 5.66 -4.47
CA ILE A 137 2.27 6.48 -3.89
C ILE A 137 1.02 6.29 -4.75
N PHE A 138 -0.15 6.15 -4.12
CA PHE A 138 -1.38 5.93 -4.88
C PHE A 138 -2.54 6.80 -4.39
N LEU A 139 -3.42 7.11 -5.34
CA LEU A 139 -4.61 7.91 -5.16
C LEU A 139 -5.84 7.00 -5.08
N GLN A 140 -6.61 7.10 -4.01
CA GLN A 140 -7.98 6.59 -3.99
C GLN A 140 -8.95 7.77 -4.07
N LEU A 141 -9.88 7.70 -5.03
CA LEU A 141 -10.98 8.63 -5.20
C LEU A 141 -12.22 8.16 -4.43
N ARG A 142 -13.11 9.11 -4.13
CA ARG A 142 -14.41 8.83 -3.53
C ARG A 142 -15.28 8.00 -4.46
N GLU A 143 -16.25 7.28 -3.90
CA GLU A 143 -17.25 6.53 -4.70
C GLU A 143 -18.06 7.44 -5.64
N ASP A 144 -18.27 8.70 -5.24
CA ASP A 144 -19.03 9.71 -6.00
C ASP A 144 -18.17 10.50 -7.01
N PHE A 145 -16.93 10.07 -7.23
CA PHE A 145 -16.08 10.60 -8.28
C PHE A 145 -16.38 9.88 -9.60
N THR A 146 -17.37 10.39 -10.34
CA THR A 146 -17.81 9.83 -11.61
C THR A 146 -16.98 10.35 -12.79
N THR A 147 -17.18 9.74 -13.96
CA THR A 147 -16.53 10.14 -15.23
C THR A 147 -16.78 11.60 -15.63
N ALA A 148 -17.83 12.23 -15.10
CA ALA A 148 -18.09 13.66 -15.32
C ALA A 148 -16.96 14.58 -14.80
N LYS A 149 -16.10 14.08 -13.90
CA LYS A 149 -14.94 14.81 -13.35
C LYS A 149 -13.61 14.35 -13.96
N PHE A 150 -13.65 13.68 -15.12
CA PHE A 150 -12.45 13.14 -15.76
C PHE A 150 -11.40 14.22 -16.04
N ASP A 151 -11.79 15.39 -16.55
CA ASP A 151 -10.84 16.47 -16.85
C ASP A 151 -10.11 16.98 -15.61
N LEU A 152 -10.77 16.97 -14.45
CA LEU A 152 -10.15 17.31 -13.17
C LEU A 152 -9.10 16.27 -12.76
N LEU A 153 -9.41 14.97 -12.93
CA LEU A 153 -8.44 13.90 -12.67
C LEU A 153 -7.26 13.96 -13.66
N LYS A 154 -7.55 14.20 -14.94
CA LYS A 154 -6.52 14.34 -15.98
C LYS A 154 -5.59 15.50 -15.63
N SER A 155 -6.14 16.68 -15.34
CA SER A 155 -5.37 17.86 -14.93
C SER A 155 -4.53 17.58 -13.69
N PHE A 156 -5.09 16.91 -12.68
CA PHE A 156 -4.33 16.50 -11.50
C PHE A 156 -3.14 15.58 -11.83
N ILE A 157 -3.33 14.60 -12.72
CA ILE A 157 -2.26 13.67 -13.13
C ILE A 157 -1.19 14.38 -13.97
N GLU A 158 -1.60 15.23 -14.91
CA GLU A 158 -0.69 16.00 -15.76
C GLU A 158 0.15 17.00 -14.98
N ASN A 159 -0.34 17.46 -13.82
CA ASN A 159 0.37 18.37 -12.91
C ASN A 159 0.94 17.65 -11.68
N TRP A 160 0.97 16.32 -11.66
CA TRP A 160 1.60 15.58 -10.57
C TRP A 160 3.12 15.81 -10.62
N PRO A 161 3.75 16.26 -9.51
CA PRO A 161 5.16 16.62 -9.47
C PRO A 161 6.12 15.42 -9.52
#